data_AF-C7NY87-F1
#
_entry.id   AF-C7NY87-F1
#
_cell.length_a   1.000
_cell.length_b   1.000
_cell.length_c   1.000
_cell.angle_alpha   90.00
_cell.angle_beta   90.00
_cell.angle_gamma   90.00
#
_symmetry.space_group_name_H-M   'P 1'
#
loop_
_entity.id
_entity.type
_entity.pdbx_description
1 polymer ?
#
loop_
_entity_poly.entity_id
_entity_poly.type
_entity_poly.pdbx_seq_one_letter_code
_entity_poly.pdbx_strand_id
1 'polypeptide(L)'
;MTDDRDPEATLEQWQAEMRAEHEDAIENPDPDADHRIEGVTQVNYRLYYDYDPEEGLQRARTVEVDELTDPELRSCACGVRGMTPEEALAHVEAAHSQS
;
A
#
# COMPACT_ATOMS: atom_id res chain seq x y z
N MET A 1 30.47 -21.17 -19.16
CA MET A 1 30.10 -19.81 -19.61
C MET A 1 29.25 -19.24 -18.50
N THR A 2 29.89 -18.78 -17.43
CA THR A 2 29.23 -17.93 -16.43
C THR A 2 29.01 -16.60 -17.12
N ASP A 3 27.77 -16.15 -17.13
CA ASP A 3 27.40 -14.86 -17.69
C ASP A 3 28.25 -13.77 -17.02
N ASP A 4 29.08 -13.06 -17.78
CA ASP A 4 29.94 -11.94 -17.32
C ASP A 4 29.12 -10.68 -16.94
N ARG A 5 27.82 -10.85 -16.71
CA ARG A 5 26.93 -9.78 -16.25
C ARG A 5 27.03 -9.69 -14.75
N ASP A 6 27.52 -8.54 -14.30
CA ASP A 6 27.45 -8.15 -12.90
C ASP A 6 25.99 -8.22 -12.42
N PRO A 7 25.68 -9.13 -11.48
CA PRO A 7 24.31 -9.30 -10.99
C PRO A 7 23.79 -8.05 -10.30
N GLU A 8 24.66 -7.25 -9.67
CA GLU A 8 24.26 -6.01 -9.00
C GLU A 8 23.85 -4.95 -10.04
N ALA A 9 24.67 -4.76 -11.08
CA ALA A 9 24.34 -3.85 -12.17
C ALA A 9 23.04 -4.23 -12.91
N THR A 10 22.74 -5.53 -12.99
CA THR A 10 21.47 -6.01 -13.59
C THR A 10 20.27 -5.70 -12.69
N LEU A 11 20.42 -5.82 -11.37
CA LEU A 11 19.39 -5.46 -10.40
C LEU A 11 19.13 -3.95 -10.35
N GLU A 12 20.17 -3.13 -10.45
CA GLU A 12 20.04 -1.67 -10.48
C GLU A 12 19.28 -1.19 -11.72
N GLN A 13 19.59 -1.74 -12.90
CA GLN A 13 18.88 -1.44 -14.14
C GLN A 13 17.40 -1.79 -14.03
N TRP A 14 17.09 -3.00 -13.56
CA TRP A 14 15.71 -3.42 -13.36
C TRP A 14 14.96 -2.52 -12.37
N GLN A 15 15.59 -2.12 -11.26
CA GLN A 15 14.99 -1.20 -10.30
C GLN A 15 14.72 0.18 -10.89
N ALA A 16 15.63 0.68 -11.75
CA ALA A 16 15.47 1.96 -12.41
C ALA A 16 14.31 1.91 -13.42
N GLU A 17 14.19 0.83 -14.19
CA GLU A 17 13.08 0.61 -15.12
C GLU A 17 11.74 0.55 -14.38
N MET A 18 11.64 -0.24 -13.31
CA MET A 18 10.41 -0.32 -12.51
C MET A 18 10.02 1.01 -11.87
N ARG A 19 11.00 1.81 -11.44
CA ARG A 19 10.73 3.15 -10.89
C ARG A 19 10.22 4.10 -11.96
N ALA A 20 10.84 4.09 -13.14
CA ALA A 20 10.43 4.93 -14.25
C ALA A 20 9.00 4.58 -14.74
N GLU A 21 8.66 3.28 -14.82
CA GLU A 21 7.30 2.84 -15.14
C GLU A 21 6.29 3.28 -14.08
N HIS A 22 6.67 3.26 -12.80
CA HIS A 22 5.82 3.72 -11.71
C HIS A 22 5.57 5.23 -11.77
N GLU A 23 6.63 6.02 -11.97
CA GLU A 23 6.57 7.48 -12.13
C GLU A 23 5.69 7.85 -13.34
N ASP A 24 5.88 7.18 -14.48
CA ASP A 24 5.06 7.41 -15.68
C ASP A 24 3.57 7.11 -15.43
N ALA A 25 3.25 6.02 -14.73
CA ALA A 25 1.87 5.68 -14.42
C ALA A 25 1.21 6.67 -13.43
N ILE A 26 2.01 7.31 -12.56
CA ILE A 26 1.54 8.38 -11.68
C ILE A 26 1.21 9.64 -12.51
N GLU A 27 2.10 10.03 -13.41
CA GLU A 27 1.99 11.27 -14.20
C GLU A 27 0.98 11.17 -15.36
N ASN A 28 0.78 9.96 -15.89
CA ASN A 28 -0.08 9.68 -17.03
C ASN A 28 -1.19 8.66 -16.68
N PRO A 29 -2.12 9.01 -15.76
CA PRO A 29 -3.25 8.16 -15.41
C PRO A 29 -4.15 7.81 -16.60
N ASP A 30 -4.77 6.63 -16.56
CA ASP A 30 -5.83 6.24 -17.50
C ASP A 30 -6.99 7.27 -17.47
N PRO A 31 -7.26 8.02 -18.55
CA PRO A 31 -8.26 9.09 -18.54
C PRO A 31 -9.70 8.59 -18.38
N ASP A 32 -9.97 7.31 -18.66
CA ASP A 32 -11.31 6.74 -18.61
C ASP A 32 -11.66 6.12 -17.24
N ALA A 33 -10.70 6.08 -16.30
CA ALA A 33 -10.89 5.47 -15.00
C ALA A 33 -11.54 6.42 -13.96
N ASP A 34 -12.34 5.87 -13.04
CA ASP A 34 -12.84 6.57 -11.84
C ASP A 34 -11.74 6.61 -10.77
N HIS A 35 -10.87 7.63 -10.83
CA HIS A 35 -9.66 7.77 -10.00
C HIS A 35 -9.97 7.96 -8.52
N ARG A 36 -10.15 6.84 -7.81
CA ARG A 36 -10.34 6.78 -6.36
C ARG A 36 -9.12 6.22 -5.66
N ILE A 37 -8.63 6.95 -4.66
CA ILE A 37 -7.52 6.51 -3.81
C ILE A 37 -8.01 5.68 -2.63
N GLU A 38 -7.35 4.54 -2.40
CA GLU A 38 -7.54 3.63 -1.27
C GLU A 38 -6.23 3.47 -0.49
N GLY A 39 -6.34 3.52 0.83
CA GLY A 39 -5.30 3.11 1.77
C GLY A 39 -5.87 2.08 2.74
N VAL A 40 -5.11 1.01 3.01
CA VAL A 40 -5.51 -0.06 3.94
C VAL A 40 -4.60 -0.01 5.17
N THR A 41 -5.23 0.11 6.34
CA THR A 41 -4.56 0.03 7.65
C THR A 41 -5.28 -1.00 8.52
N GLN A 42 -4.55 -1.66 9.42
CA GLN A 42 -5.09 -2.69 10.31
C GLN A 42 -4.76 -2.33 11.76
N VAL A 43 -5.79 -2.27 12.59
CA VAL A 43 -5.65 -2.05 14.03
C VAL A 43 -5.66 -3.38 14.75
N ASN A 44 -4.56 -3.72 15.43
CA ASN A 44 -4.45 -4.96 16.15
C ASN A 44 -4.98 -4.83 17.58
N TYR A 45 -5.83 -5.78 17.98
CA TYR A 45 -6.29 -5.91 19.36
C TYR A 45 -5.76 -7.21 19.97
N ARG A 46 -5.32 -7.13 21.22
CA ARG A 46 -5.02 -8.29 22.05
C ARG A 46 -6.19 -8.57 22.98
N LEU A 47 -6.75 -9.76 22.85
CA LEU A 47 -7.88 -10.23 23.66
C LEU A 47 -7.39 -11.24 24.71
N TYR A 48 -7.91 -11.12 25.91
CA TYR A 48 -7.68 -12.05 27.02
C TYR A 48 -9.00 -12.67 27.41
N TYR A 49 -8.96 -13.95 27.79
CA TYR A 49 -10.12 -14.74 28.17
C TYR A 49 -9.86 -15.42 29.50
N ASP A 50 -10.86 -15.40 30.37
CA ASP A 50 -10.89 -16.14 31.62
C ASP A 50 -11.87 -17.31 31.47
N TYR A 51 -11.55 -18.44 32.10
CA TYR A 51 -12.44 -19.61 32.09
C TYR A 51 -13.35 -19.59 33.32
N ASP A 52 -14.65 -19.65 33.07
CA ASP A 52 -15.68 -19.92 34.07
C ASP A 52 -16.26 -21.34 33.85
N PRO A 53 -16.40 -22.18 34.89
CA PRO A 53 -16.88 -23.56 34.74
C PRO A 53 -18.38 -23.68 34.42
N GLU A 54 -19.20 -22.65 34.67
CA GLU A 54 -20.64 -22.66 34.39
C GLU A 54 -20.94 -21.97 33.05
N GLU A 55 -20.20 -20.93 32.70
CA GLU A 55 -20.41 -20.08 31.54
C GLU A 55 -19.37 -20.26 30.42
N GLY A 56 -18.27 -20.98 30.67
CA GLY A 56 -17.20 -21.24 29.71
C GLY A 56 -16.17 -20.12 29.61
N LEU A 57 -15.46 -20.03 28.48
CA LEU A 57 -14.46 -18.98 28.23
C LEU A 57 -15.12 -17.62 28.00
N GLN A 58 -14.88 -16.69 28.91
CA GLN A 58 -15.40 -15.32 28.86
C GLN A 58 -14.27 -14.34 28.53
N ARG A 59 -14.56 -13.34 27.71
CA ARG A 59 -13.57 -12.30 27.37
C ARG A 59 -13.36 -11.38 28.56
N ALA A 60 -12.16 -11.42 29.15
CA ALA A 60 -11.78 -10.70 30.35
C ALA A 60 -11.22 -9.30 30.07
N ARG A 61 -10.46 -9.16 28.98
CA ARG A 61 -9.79 -7.90 28.64
C ARG A 61 -9.59 -7.74 27.14
N THR A 62 -9.71 -6.51 26.66
CA THR A 62 -9.35 -6.09 25.31
C THR A 62 -8.30 -4.98 25.43
N VAL A 63 -7.21 -5.10 24.69
CA VAL A 63 -6.13 -4.10 24.65
C VAL A 63 -5.87 -3.74 23.20
N GLU A 64 -5.99 -2.46 22.88
CA GLU A 64 -5.52 -1.92 21.61
C GLU A 64 -3.99 -1.97 21.61
N VAL A 65 -3.40 -2.61 20.60
CA VAL A 65 -1.95 -2.82 20.49
C VAL A 65 -1.33 -1.76 19.58
N ASP A 66 -2.04 -1.38 18.53
CA ASP A 66 -1.61 -0.40 17.56
C ASP A 66 -2.65 0.71 17.43
N GLU A 67 -2.20 1.92 17.14
CA GLU A 67 -3.08 3.05 16.87
C GLU A 67 -3.52 3.06 15.40
N LEU A 68 -4.70 3.61 15.13
CA LEU A 68 -5.15 3.83 13.76
C LEU A 68 -4.29 4.93 13.12
N THR A 69 -3.45 4.55 12.16
CA THR A 69 -2.64 5.47 11.36
C THR A 69 -2.92 5.30 9.87
N ASP A 70 -2.76 6.40 9.13
CA ASP A 70 -2.79 6.35 7.68
C ASP A 70 -1.63 5.49 7.16
N PRO A 71 -1.88 4.63 6.15
CA PRO A 71 -0.82 3.82 5.57
C PRO A 71 0.14 4.71 4.78
N GLU A 72 1.43 4.33 4.81
CA GLU A 72 2.48 5.02 4.05
C GLU A 72 2.25 4.92 2.54
N LEU A 73 1.63 3.83 2.09
CA LEU A 73 1.38 3.57 0.67
C LEU A 73 -0.11 3.45 0.37
N ARG A 74 -0.49 4.00 -0.76
CA ARG A 74 -1.86 4.07 -1.27
C ARG A 74 -1.93 3.48 -2.68
N SER A 75 -3.15 3.24 -3.13
CA SER A 75 -3.45 2.72 -4.47
C SER A 75 -4.62 3.45 -5.10
N CYS A 76 -4.63 3.54 -6.42
CA CYS A 76 -5.73 4.06 -7.20
C CYS A 76 -6.54 2.90 -7.82
N ALA A 77 -7.84 3.11 -7.99
CA ALA A 77 -8.74 2.18 -8.69
C ALA A 77 -8.31 1.92 -10.16
N CYS A 78 -7.55 2.82 -10.78
CA CYS A 78 -7.00 2.64 -12.14
C CYS A 78 -5.87 1.60 -12.20
N GLY A 79 -5.39 1.11 -11.05
CA GLY A 79 -4.38 0.04 -10.97
C GLY A 79 -3.00 0.49 -10.51
N VAL A 80 -2.73 1.79 -10.41
CA VAL A 80 -1.48 2.32 -9.84
C VAL A 80 -1.45 2.06 -8.34
N ARG A 81 -0.36 1.47 -7.83
CA ARG A 81 -0.21 1.04 -6.44
C ARG A 81 1.15 1.43 -5.90
N GLY A 82 1.26 1.52 -4.58
CA GLY A 82 2.54 1.80 -3.92
C GLY A 82 2.91 3.28 -3.93
N MET A 83 1.91 4.16 -4.06
CA MET A 83 2.12 5.61 -4.04
C MET A 83 2.22 6.11 -2.61
N THR A 84 3.22 6.94 -2.33
CA THR A 84 3.26 7.81 -1.15
C THR A 84 2.07 8.77 -1.12
N PRO A 85 1.81 9.46 0.01
CA PRO A 85 0.76 10.45 0.08
C PRO A 85 0.86 11.56 -0.98
N GLU A 86 2.08 12.02 -1.26
CA GLU A 86 2.38 13.05 -2.24
C GLU A 86 2.19 12.54 -3.68
N GLU A 87 2.65 11.33 -3.98
CA GLU A 87 2.46 10.70 -5.31
C GLU A 87 0.98 10.44 -5.61
N ALA A 88 0.22 9.98 -4.60
CA ALA A 88 -1.22 9.77 -4.76
C ALA A 88 -1.97 11.07 -5.03
N LEU A 89 -1.54 12.19 -4.44
CA LEU A 89 -2.09 13.51 -4.74
C LEU A 89 -1.75 13.92 -6.18
N ALA A 90 -0.48 13.82 -6.58
CA ALA A 90 -0.04 14.16 -7.93
C ALA A 90 -0.80 13.37 -9.00
N HIS A 91 -1.04 12.08 -8.74
CA HIS A 91 -1.81 11.20 -9.64
C HIS A 91 -3.25 11.70 -9.85
N VAL A 92 -3.95 12.05 -8.77
CA VAL A 92 -5.33 12.55 -8.85
C VAL A 92 -5.39 13.93 -9.52
N GLU A 93 -4.41 14.80 -9.25
CA GLU A 93 -4.30 16.09 -9.93
C GLU A 93 -4.06 15.92 -11.44
N ALA A 94 -3.19 14.98 -11.83
CA ALA A 94 -2.96 14.63 -13.23
C ALA A 94 -4.21 14.08 -13.90
N ALA A 95 -4.95 13.19 -13.22
CA ALA A 95 -6.22 12.66 -13.72
C ALA A 95 -7.27 13.76 -13.94
N HIS A 96 -7.41 14.67 -12.97
CA HIS A 96 -8.33 15.80 -13.07
C HIS A 96 -7.96 16.79 -14.18
N SER A 97 -6.67 16.98 -14.44
CA SER A 97 -6.20 17.90 -15.48
C SER A 97 -6.38 17.36 -16.91
N GLN A 98 -6.61 16.05 -17.04
CA GLN A 98 -6.83 15.36 -18.31
C GLN A 98 -8.31 15.15 -18.65
N SER A 99 -9.22 15.43 -17.70
CA SER A 99 -10.68 15.36 -17.86
C SER A 99 -11.25 16.61 -18.54
#